data_AF-A0A545UDW3-F1
#
_entry.id   AF-A0A545UDW3-F1
#
_cell.length_a   1.000
_cell.length_b   1.000
_cell.length_c   1.000
_cell.angle_alpha   90.00
_cell.angle_beta   90.00
_cell.angle_gamma   90.00
#
_symmetry.space_group_name_H-M   'P 1'
#
loop_
_entity.id
_entity.type
_entity.pdbx_description
1 polymer ?
#
loop_
_entity_poly.entity_id
_entity_poly.type
_entity_poly.pdbx_seq_one_letter_code
_entity_poly.pdbx_strand_id
1 'polypeptide(L)'
;MSLVNLNANQIINQKYFQAVLECDLKAYLLKFEECNAVENEYSLILKENLNNQKSTYLKMLRLGEREVRQFSPSEFEKMTPLLVNASLNTKSLSAYCDSLHLVKDRKSGVDYYQASLLIPRAKLTRNDKKVLAYIAFVLSKLTKYVPPKGVLVDSKLKCHKVSTDKLYGEVEKKVDYLIELFMRKEPPELHLNSHCQYCCFQERCFNLAKGSDHLSLLSGISSKEIRRLNKRGIFTVTQYSYVYRYRKRNSDSIGIKYSTSLKALACRTQKTYIVDKPKLPNKHVQIYFDVESVPERNFFYLIGTVVVTDESKASYSFWADSEHDEYSIFLKF
;
A
#
# COMPACT_ATOMS: atom_id res chain seq x y z
N MET A 1 27.50 7.13 2.16
CA MET A 1 28.13 7.24 3.49
C MET A 1 27.96 5.90 4.18
N SER A 2 29.05 5.34 4.70
CA SER A 2 29.14 3.95 5.16
C SER A 2 28.16 3.65 6.30
N LEU A 3 27.46 2.51 6.20
CA LEU A 3 26.56 1.85 7.18
C LEU A 3 27.21 1.55 8.57
N VAL A 4 28.34 2.18 8.89
CA VAL A 4 29.28 1.79 9.96
C VAL A 4 28.94 2.40 11.32
N ASN A 5 28.15 3.47 11.40
CA ASN A 5 27.84 4.13 12.68
C ASN A 5 26.35 4.12 13.01
N LEU A 6 25.73 2.94 12.99
CA LEU A 6 24.39 2.75 13.54
C LEU A 6 24.51 1.99 14.88
N ASN A 7 24.25 2.66 16.00
CA ASN A 7 24.14 2.07 17.35
C ASN A 7 23.03 1.01 17.37
N ALA A 8 23.03 0.10 18.36
CA ALA A 8 22.02 -0.97 18.50
C ALA A 8 20.55 -0.47 18.45
N ASN A 9 20.30 0.79 18.80
CA ASN A 9 19.00 1.46 18.67
C ASN A 9 18.69 2.00 17.26
N GLN A 10 19.46 1.69 16.23
CA GLN A 10 19.34 2.26 14.88
C GLN A 10 19.17 1.21 13.77
N ILE A 11 18.76 -0.01 14.12
CA ILE A 11 18.45 -1.05 13.14
C ILE A 11 17.28 -0.61 12.25
N ILE A 12 17.52 -0.55 10.95
CA ILE A 12 16.47 -0.40 9.95
C ILE A 12 15.87 -1.77 9.73
N ASN A 13 14.62 -1.93 10.12
CA ASN A 13 13.87 -3.15 9.88
C ASN A 13 12.94 -2.99 8.66
N GLN A 14 12.44 -4.12 8.18
CA GLN A 14 11.47 -4.18 7.08
C GLN A 14 10.21 -3.33 7.35
N LYS A 15 9.76 -3.22 8.60
CA LYS A 15 8.57 -2.42 8.97
C LYS A 15 8.80 -0.93 8.68
N TYR A 16 9.97 -0.39 9.02
CA TYR A 16 10.33 1.00 8.72
C TYR A 16 10.49 1.22 7.22
N PHE A 17 11.12 0.27 6.51
CA PHE A 17 11.25 0.36 5.06
C PHE A 17 9.88 0.36 4.36
N GLN A 18 8.96 -0.51 4.77
CA GLN A 18 7.60 -0.52 4.24
C GLN A 18 6.87 0.79 4.55
N ALA A 19 7.01 1.31 5.79
CA ALA A 19 6.37 2.55 6.19
C ALA A 19 6.83 3.75 5.35
N VAL A 20 8.13 3.88 5.03
CA VAL A 20 8.63 5.01 4.23
C VAL A 20 8.24 4.93 2.75
N LEU A 21 7.88 3.74 2.25
CA LEU A 21 7.28 3.61 0.93
C LEU A 21 5.83 4.12 0.86
N GLU A 22 5.18 4.24 2.02
CA GLU A 22 3.78 4.68 2.15
C GLU A 22 3.68 6.13 2.63
N CYS A 23 4.49 6.52 3.63
CA CYS A 23 4.50 7.84 4.24
C CYS A 23 5.76 8.06 5.11
N ASP A 24 6.52 9.12 4.83
CA ASP A 24 7.72 9.48 5.61
C ASP A 24 7.40 9.74 7.09
N LEU A 25 6.30 10.46 7.35
CA LEU A 25 5.85 10.74 8.71
C LEU A 25 5.49 9.44 9.45
N LYS A 26 4.85 8.47 8.81
CA LYS A 26 4.57 7.16 9.43
C LYS A 26 5.85 6.44 9.85
N ALA A 27 6.87 6.42 8.98
CA ALA A 27 8.15 5.80 9.30
C ALA A 27 8.82 6.49 10.50
N TYR A 28 8.80 7.82 10.54
CA TYR A 28 9.31 8.61 11.65
C TYR A 28 8.57 8.32 12.97
N LEU A 29 7.23 8.36 12.96
CA LEU A 29 6.42 8.12 14.15
C LEU A 29 6.60 6.69 14.69
N LEU A 30 6.66 5.68 13.81
CA LEU A 30 6.95 4.30 14.23
C LEU A 30 8.30 4.14 14.92
N LYS A 31 9.25 5.03 14.64
CA LYS A 31 10.60 4.98 15.18
C LYS A 31 10.72 5.70 16.53
N PHE A 32 10.08 6.86 16.67
CA PHE A 32 10.29 7.77 17.78
C PHE A 32 9.13 7.89 18.75
N GLU A 33 7.91 7.55 18.34
CA GLU A 33 6.74 7.59 19.21
C GLU A 33 6.34 6.16 19.58
N GLU A 34 6.34 5.84 20.88
CA GLU A 34 5.62 4.71 21.45
C GLU A 34 4.10 5.00 21.43
N CYS A 35 3.58 5.42 20.29
CA CYS A 35 2.16 5.62 20.16
C CYS A 35 1.49 4.25 20.15
N ASN A 36 0.42 4.11 20.94
CA ASN A 36 -0.57 3.06 20.82
C ASN A 36 -1.23 3.15 19.44
N ALA A 37 -0.51 2.70 18.43
CA ALA A 37 -0.98 2.58 17.07
C ALA A 37 -2.20 1.65 17.11
N VAL A 38 -3.40 2.23 17.07
CA VAL A 38 -4.62 1.45 16.99
C VAL A 38 -4.63 0.84 15.59
N GLU A 39 -4.61 -0.48 15.56
CA GLU A 39 -4.70 -1.20 14.29
C GLU A 39 -6.11 -1.02 13.76
N ASN A 40 -6.22 -0.54 12.52
CA ASN A 40 -7.51 -0.52 11.86
C ASN A 40 -7.96 -1.96 11.57
N GLU A 41 -9.27 -2.14 11.53
CA GLU A 41 -9.94 -3.40 11.25
C GLU A 41 -9.43 -4.06 9.96
N TYR A 42 -9.24 -3.26 8.92
CA TYR A 42 -8.68 -3.72 7.66
C TYR A 42 -7.28 -4.37 7.82
N SER A 43 -6.41 -3.79 8.65
CA SER A 43 -5.08 -4.34 8.94
C SER A 43 -5.15 -5.64 9.73
N LEU A 44 -6.14 -5.77 10.62
CA LEU A 44 -6.39 -7.02 11.36
C LEU A 44 -6.82 -8.13 10.41
N ILE A 45 -7.76 -7.84 9.50
CA ILE A 45 -8.21 -8.78 8.46
C ILE A 45 -7.04 -9.23 7.58
N LEU A 46 -6.18 -8.31 7.14
CA LEU A 46 -4.99 -8.68 6.34
C LEU A 46 -4.01 -9.58 7.10
N LYS A 47 -3.82 -9.36 8.41
CA LYS A 47 -2.97 -10.21 9.24
C LYS A 47 -3.56 -11.61 9.41
N GLU A 48 -4.85 -11.71 9.65
CA GLU A 48 -5.53 -12.99 9.76
C GLU A 48 -5.44 -13.78 8.44
N ASN A 49 -5.72 -13.11 7.31
CA ASN A 49 -5.56 -13.69 5.98
C ASN A 49 -4.12 -14.18 5.74
N LEU A 50 -3.12 -13.39 6.13
CA LEU A 50 -1.71 -13.79 6.01
C LEU A 50 -1.38 -15.02 6.86
N ASN A 51 -1.89 -15.11 8.09
CA ASN A 51 -1.67 -16.26 8.96
C ASN A 51 -2.29 -17.54 8.37
N ASN A 52 -3.52 -17.44 7.85
CA ASN A 52 -4.21 -18.54 7.18
C ASN A 52 -3.44 -18.99 5.92
N GLN A 53 -3.04 -18.03 5.08
CA GLN A 53 -2.23 -18.27 3.88
C GLN A 53 -0.89 -18.94 4.22
N LYS A 54 -0.20 -18.47 5.27
CA LYS A 54 1.08 -19.01 5.72
C LYS A 54 0.98 -20.47 6.14
N SER A 55 -0.08 -20.83 6.87
CA SER A 55 -0.31 -22.23 7.26
C SER A 55 -0.45 -23.16 6.04
N THR A 56 -1.16 -22.70 5.01
CA THR A 56 -1.39 -23.44 3.76
C THR A 56 -0.11 -23.52 2.91
N TYR A 57 0.61 -22.40 2.80
CA TYR A 57 1.89 -22.31 2.10
C TYR A 57 2.94 -23.27 2.70
N LEU A 58 3.06 -23.33 4.02
CA LEU A 58 3.98 -24.25 4.70
C LEU A 58 3.62 -25.72 4.46
N LYS A 59 2.34 -26.07 4.42
CA LYS A 59 1.88 -27.43 4.05
C LYS A 59 2.28 -27.75 2.60
N MET A 60 2.06 -26.82 1.67
CA MET A 60 2.44 -26.99 0.26
C MET A 60 3.94 -27.22 0.09
N LEU A 61 4.77 -26.42 0.76
CA LEU A 61 6.23 -26.58 0.70
C LEU A 61 6.70 -27.94 1.21
N ARG A 62 6.13 -28.43 2.33
CA ARG A 62 6.50 -29.74 2.91
C ARG A 62 6.07 -30.93 2.04
N LEU A 63 5.03 -30.76 1.22
CA LEU A 63 4.60 -31.79 0.26
C LEU A 63 5.48 -31.81 -0.99
N GLY A 64 5.96 -30.65 -1.44
CA GLY A 64 6.77 -30.52 -2.65
C GLY A 64 8.28 -30.76 -2.46
N GLU A 65 8.81 -30.49 -1.26
CA GLU A 65 10.24 -30.54 -0.96
C GLU A 65 10.53 -31.45 0.24
N ARG A 66 11.54 -32.31 0.13
CA ARG A 66 11.89 -33.29 1.18
C ARG A 66 12.73 -32.70 2.32
N GLU A 67 13.39 -31.57 2.10
CA GLU A 67 14.33 -30.96 3.06
C GLU A 67 13.90 -29.55 3.50
N VAL A 68 12.66 -29.42 4.00
CA VAL A 68 12.19 -28.16 4.60
C VAL A 68 12.70 -28.05 6.04
N ARG A 69 13.52 -27.03 6.33
CA ARG A 69 14.00 -26.75 7.70
C ARG A 69 13.53 -25.38 8.18
N GLN A 70 13.38 -25.22 9.49
CA GLN A 70 13.19 -23.91 10.10
C GLN A 70 14.49 -23.11 9.96
N PHE A 71 14.41 -21.82 9.67
CA PHE A 71 15.59 -20.97 9.60
C PHE A 71 16.35 -20.95 10.95
N SER A 72 17.65 -21.23 10.87
CA SER A 72 18.64 -20.94 11.90
C SER A 72 19.93 -20.48 11.22
N PRO A 73 20.81 -19.73 11.90
CA PRO A 73 22.11 -19.37 11.34
C PRO A 73 22.93 -20.57 10.87
N SER A 74 22.89 -21.69 11.62
CA SER A 74 23.62 -22.91 11.27
C SER A 74 23.08 -23.58 10.00
N GLU A 75 21.76 -23.65 9.81
CA GLU A 75 21.17 -24.21 8.59
C GLU A 75 21.37 -23.29 7.38
N PHE A 76 21.38 -21.98 7.61
CA PHE A 76 21.72 -21.00 6.58
C PHE A 76 23.15 -21.19 6.07
N GLU A 77 24.12 -21.35 6.97
CA GLU A 77 25.54 -21.61 6.65
C GLU A 77 25.77 -22.95 5.95
N LYS A 78 24.99 -23.99 6.31
CA LYS A 78 25.04 -25.30 5.64
C LYS A 78 24.51 -25.30 4.22
N MET A 79 23.96 -24.19 3.73
CA MET A 79 23.32 -24.12 2.42
C MET A 79 22.17 -25.12 2.31
N THR A 80 21.32 -25.19 3.34
CA THR A 80 20.14 -26.06 3.34
C THR A 80 19.18 -25.65 2.21
N PRO A 81 18.65 -26.60 1.40
CA PRO A 81 17.89 -26.27 0.19
C PRO A 81 16.67 -25.36 0.39
N LEU A 82 15.97 -25.53 1.52
CA LEU A 82 14.77 -24.75 1.82
C LEU A 82 14.66 -24.42 3.31
N LEU A 83 14.69 -23.12 3.62
CA LEU A 83 14.47 -22.59 4.96
C LEU A 83 13.14 -21.84 5.02
N VAL A 84 12.37 -22.00 6.10
CA VAL A 84 11.11 -21.27 6.31
C VAL A 84 11.19 -20.34 7.52
N ASN A 85 10.35 -19.30 7.52
CA ASN A 85 10.26 -18.29 8.59
C ASN A 85 11.61 -17.62 8.87
N ALA A 86 12.29 -17.17 7.82
CA ALA A 86 13.65 -16.69 7.93
C ALA A 86 13.72 -15.24 8.42
N SER A 87 14.40 -15.05 9.55
CA SER A 87 14.70 -13.75 10.14
C SER A 87 16.16 -13.39 9.88
N LEU A 88 16.38 -12.47 8.95
CA LEU A 88 17.68 -12.01 8.50
C LEU A 88 18.11 -10.80 9.31
N ASN A 89 19.27 -10.87 9.96
CA ASN A 89 19.77 -9.80 10.82
C ASN A 89 21.23 -9.50 10.51
N THR A 90 21.53 -8.23 10.27
CA THR A 90 22.88 -7.68 10.21
C THR A 90 23.08 -6.71 11.38
N LYS A 91 24.25 -6.06 11.47
CA LYS A 91 24.50 -5.04 12.51
C LYS A 91 23.53 -3.85 12.42
N SER A 92 23.06 -3.49 11.23
CA SER A 92 22.28 -2.27 10.99
C SER A 92 20.94 -2.47 10.27
N LEU A 93 20.70 -3.66 9.74
CA LEU A 93 19.52 -3.99 8.93
C LEU A 93 18.90 -5.30 9.41
N SER A 94 17.57 -5.37 9.41
CA SER A 94 16.84 -6.62 9.58
C SER A 94 15.67 -6.76 8.61
N ALA A 95 15.37 -8.00 8.25
CA ALA A 95 14.28 -8.36 7.35
C ALA A 95 13.73 -9.76 7.68
N TYR A 96 12.47 -10.00 7.32
CA TYR A 96 11.81 -11.29 7.44
C TYR A 96 11.35 -11.76 6.06
N CYS A 97 11.45 -13.07 5.81
CA CYS A 97 10.83 -13.69 4.65
C CYS A 97 10.25 -15.05 5.00
N ASP A 98 9.20 -15.45 4.27
CA ASP A 98 8.45 -16.66 4.58
C ASP A 98 9.21 -17.93 4.20
N SER A 99 10.01 -17.87 3.13
CA SER A 99 10.98 -18.90 2.81
C SER A 99 12.22 -18.38 2.07
N LEU A 100 13.32 -19.13 2.20
CA LEU A 100 14.54 -19.00 1.41
C LEU A 100 14.75 -20.30 0.65
N HIS A 101 14.83 -20.21 -0.67
CA HIS A 101 15.13 -21.34 -1.55
C HIS A 101 16.57 -21.22 -2.04
N LEU A 102 17.37 -22.26 -1.84
CA LEU A 102 18.71 -22.30 -2.41
C LEU A 102 18.62 -22.49 -3.93
N VAL A 103 19.23 -21.58 -4.66
CA VAL A 103 19.33 -21.64 -6.12
C VAL A 103 20.77 -21.91 -6.50
N LYS A 104 20.99 -23.02 -7.20
CA LYS A 104 22.27 -23.36 -7.80
C LYS A 104 22.39 -22.71 -9.18
N ASP A 105 23.08 -21.57 -9.26
CA ASP A 105 23.23 -20.87 -10.52
C ASP A 105 24.47 -21.35 -11.29
N ARG A 106 24.22 -22.27 -12.22
CA ARG A 106 25.27 -22.84 -13.09
C ARG A 106 25.93 -21.80 -14.01
N LYS A 107 25.30 -20.64 -14.25
CA LYS A 107 25.87 -19.61 -15.13
C LYS A 107 26.86 -18.71 -14.42
N SER A 108 26.53 -18.26 -13.21
CA SER A 108 27.43 -17.44 -12.40
C SER A 108 28.41 -18.29 -11.56
N GLY A 109 28.09 -19.58 -11.35
CA GLY A 109 28.85 -20.47 -10.49
C GLY A 109 28.68 -20.18 -9.00
N VAL A 110 27.77 -19.25 -8.64
CA VAL A 110 27.51 -18.85 -7.27
C VAL A 110 26.14 -19.34 -6.84
N ASP A 111 26.12 -20.22 -5.85
CA ASP A 111 24.88 -20.63 -5.20
C ASP A 111 24.38 -19.49 -4.31
N TYR A 112 23.08 -19.19 -4.37
CA TYR A 112 22.49 -18.09 -3.61
C TYR A 112 21.09 -18.42 -3.12
N TYR A 113 20.68 -17.76 -2.04
CA TYR A 113 19.30 -17.86 -1.55
C TYR A 113 18.36 -16.89 -2.27
N GLN A 114 17.26 -17.42 -2.77
CA GLN A 114 16.11 -16.69 -3.27
C GLN A 114 15.04 -16.57 -2.18
N ALA A 115 14.72 -15.35 -1.77
CA ALA A 115 13.65 -15.10 -0.81
C ALA A 115 12.26 -15.14 -1.45
N SER A 116 11.31 -15.68 -0.69
CA SER A 116 9.88 -15.64 -0.96
C SER A 116 9.14 -14.85 0.12
N LEU A 117 8.21 -13.99 -0.27
CA LEU A 117 7.37 -13.20 0.63
C LEU A 117 5.89 -13.38 0.28
N LEU A 118 5.08 -13.75 1.26
CA LEU A 118 3.63 -13.88 1.14
C LEU A 118 2.97 -12.50 1.20
N ILE A 119 2.02 -12.28 0.31
CA ILE A 119 1.19 -11.08 0.25
C ILE A 119 -0.28 -11.52 0.40
N PRO A 120 -1.02 -11.03 1.42
CA PRO A 120 -2.39 -11.46 1.71
C PRO A 120 -3.42 -10.85 0.75
N ARG A 121 -2.98 -10.35 -0.41
CA ARG A 121 -3.81 -9.67 -1.42
C ARG A 121 -3.55 -10.32 -2.77
N ALA A 122 -4.59 -10.41 -3.59
CA ALA A 122 -4.51 -10.94 -4.96
C ALA A 122 -3.67 -10.02 -5.86
N LYS A 123 -3.82 -8.70 -5.70
CA LYS A 123 -3.11 -7.73 -6.53
C LYS A 123 -1.80 -7.29 -5.88
N LEU A 124 -0.69 -7.66 -6.53
CA LEU A 124 0.64 -7.22 -6.15
C LEU A 124 0.88 -5.76 -6.57
N THR A 125 1.48 -4.99 -5.69
CA THR A 125 1.82 -3.58 -5.90
C THR A 125 3.30 -3.39 -6.23
N ARG A 126 3.66 -2.19 -6.69
CA ARG A 126 5.07 -1.81 -6.85
C ARG A 126 5.82 -1.78 -5.52
N ASN A 127 5.14 -1.43 -4.43
CA ASN A 127 5.75 -1.39 -3.09
C ASN A 127 6.08 -2.80 -2.59
N ASP A 128 5.24 -3.80 -2.86
CA ASP A 128 5.52 -5.20 -2.51
C ASP A 128 6.82 -5.70 -3.15
N LYS A 129 7.05 -5.33 -4.42
CA LYS A 129 8.31 -5.64 -5.14
C LYS A 129 9.52 -4.98 -4.48
N LYS A 130 9.39 -3.73 -4.01
CA LYS A 130 10.46 -3.01 -3.32
C LYS A 130 10.75 -3.60 -1.94
N VAL A 131 9.73 -4.03 -1.20
CA VAL A 131 9.91 -4.73 0.09
C VAL A 131 10.66 -6.04 -0.12
N LEU A 132 10.32 -6.82 -1.16
CA LEU A 132 11.07 -8.02 -1.50
C LEU A 132 12.52 -7.71 -1.93
N ALA A 133 12.74 -6.64 -2.69
CA ALA A 133 14.08 -6.19 -3.04
C ALA A 133 14.88 -5.71 -1.81
N TYR A 134 14.24 -5.13 -0.80
CA TYR A 134 14.86 -4.83 0.49
C TYR A 134 15.28 -6.10 1.23
N ILE A 135 14.46 -7.15 1.23
CA ILE A 135 14.86 -8.46 1.78
C ILE A 135 16.11 -8.99 1.06
N ALA A 136 16.13 -8.93 -0.27
CA ALA A 136 17.30 -9.32 -1.07
C ALA A 136 18.53 -8.44 -0.80
N PHE A 137 18.34 -7.14 -0.52
CA PHE A 137 19.40 -6.23 -0.11
C PHE A 137 19.98 -6.62 1.27
N VAL A 138 19.15 -7.03 2.23
CA VAL A 138 19.64 -7.55 3.53
C VAL A 138 20.39 -8.87 3.34
N LEU A 139 19.87 -9.79 2.51
CA LEU A 139 20.57 -11.03 2.14
C LEU A 139 21.93 -10.76 1.51
N SER A 140 22.05 -9.73 0.67
CA SER A 140 23.33 -9.42 0.03
C SER A 140 24.38 -8.90 1.02
N LYS A 141 23.96 -8.25 2.11
CA LYS A 141 24.88 -7.86 3.19
C LYS A 141 25.38 -9.06 3.99
N LEU A 142 24.59 -10.14 4.08
CA LEU A 142 24.98 -11.38 4.75
C LEU A 142 25.87 -12.26 3.89
N THR A 143 25.52 -12.42 2.61
CA THR A 143 26.17 -13.37 1.69
C THR A 143 27.24 -12.74 0.81
N LYS A 144 27.35 -11.40 0.79
CA LYS A 144 28.19 -10.61 -0.13
C LYS A 144 27.83 -10.79 -1.61
N TYR A 145 26.66 -11.34 -1.91
CA TYR A 145 26.15 -11.54 -3.26
C TYR A 145 24.74 -10.99 -3.37
N VAL A 146 24.42 -10.23 -4.43
CA VAL A 146 23.08 -9.67 -4.64
C VAL A 146 22.21 -10.72 -5.32
N PRO A 147 21.19 -11.31 -4.66
CA PRO A 147 20.31 -12.26 -5.31
C PRO A 147 19.58 -11.58 -6.47
N PRO A 148 19.66 -12.11 -7.71
CA PRO A 148 19.07 -11.44 -8.87
C PRO A 148 17.56 -11.55 -8.92
N LYS A 149 16.98 -12.54 -8.24
CA LYS A 149 15.54 -12.80 -8.27
C LYS A 149 15.00 -13.15 -6.88
N GLY A 150 13.83 -12.61 -6.56
CA GLY A 150 12.97 -13.04 -5.45
C GLY A 150 11.61 -13.51 -5.95
N VAL A 151 10.78 -14.01 -5.03
CA VAL A 151 9.40 -14.47 -5.32
C VAL A 151 8.40 -13.75 -4.41
N LEU A 152 7.33 -13.20 -4.99
CA LEU A 152 6.13 -12.81 -4.26
C LEU A 152 5.09 -13.91 -4.42
N VAL A 153 4.43 -14.28 -3.33
CA VAL A 153 3.37 -15.28 -3.33
C VAL A 153 2.06 -14.59 -2.97
N ASP A 154 1.13 -14.52 -3.92
CA ASP A 154 -0.16 -13.84 -3.70
C ASP A 154 -1.13 -14.66 -2.83
N SER A 155 -2.29 -14.09 -2.51
CA SER A 155 -3.31 -14.73 -1.67
C SER A 155 -3.82 -16.07 -2.18
N LYS A 156 -3.68 -16.36 -3.48
CA LYS A 156 -4.04 -17.64 -4.12
C LYS A 156 -2.85 -18.61 -4.21
N LEU A 157 -1.76 -18.30 -3.50
CA LEU A 157 -0.50 -19.04 -3.49
C LEU A 157 0.20 -19.10 -4.85
N LYS A 158 -0.13 -18.18 -5.78
CA LYS A 158 0.57 -18.09 -7.06
C LYS A 158 1.90 -17.36 -6.87
N CYS A 159 2.97 -17.97 -7.40
CA CYS A 159 4.33 -17.44 -7.32
C CYS A 159 4.63 -16.47 -8.48
N HIS A 160 5.09 -15.26 -8.14
CA HIS A 160 5.47 -14.20 -9.07
C HIS A 160 6.95 -13.87 -8.91
N LYS A 161 7.77 -14.14 -9.93
CA LYS A 161 9.20 -13.84 -9.90
C LYS A 161 9.45 -12.34 -10.09
N VAL A 162 10.33 -11.77 -9.28
CA VAL A 162 10.71 -10.35 -9.31
C VAL A 162 12.22 -10.22 -9.47
N SER A 163 12.66 -9.40 -10.43
CA SER A 163 14.07 -9.01 -10.59
C SER A 163 14.48 -8.03 -9.49
N THR A 164 15.14 -8.53 -8.45
CA THR A 164 15.54 -7.76 -7.26
C THR A 164 16.82 -6.95 -7.50
N ASP A 165 17.70 -7.43 -8.37
CA ASP A 165 18.89 -6.73 -8.88
C ASP A 165 18.56 -5.35 -9.49
N LYS A 166 17.51 -5.29 -10.31
CA LYS A 166 17.07 -4.05 -10.98
C LYS A 166 16.58 -2.98 -10.01
N LEU A 167 16.13 -3.39 -8.82
CA LEU A 167 15.61 -2.50 -7.78
C LEU A 167 16.66 -2.16 -6.73
N TYR A 168 17.83 -2.82 -6.75
CA TYR A 168 18.84 -2.70 -5.71
C TYR A 168 19.26 -1.24 -5.45
N GLY A 169 19.59 -0.48 -6.50
CA GLY A 169 19.99 0.92 -6.37
C GLY A 169 18.88 1.85 -5.88
N GLU A 170 17.60 1.53 -6.16
CA GLU A 170 16.47 2.29 -5.62
C GLU A 170 16.28 2.00 -4.12
N VAL A 171 16.38 0.73 -3.75
CA VAL A 171 16.31 0.28 -2.35
C VAL A 171 17.43 0.91 -1.53
N GLU A 172 18.67 0.86 -2.03
CA GLU A 172 19.84 1.43 -1.34
C GLU A 172 19.65 2.93 -1.06
N LYS A 173 19.26 3.71 -2.08
CA LYS A 173 18.93 5.14 -1.91
C LYS A 173 17.81 5.36 -0.91
N LYS A 174 16.81 4.48 -0.88
CA LYS A 174 15.69 4.59 0.06
C LYS A 174 16.08 4.23 1.49
N VAL A 175 16.98 3.27 1.67
CA VAL A 175 17.58 2.94 2.97
C VAL A 175 18.42 4.11 3.46
N ASP A 176 19.29 4.68 2.62
CA ASP A 176 20.08 5.87 2.96
C ASP A 176 19.18 7.05 3.37
N TYR A 177 18.11 7.29 2.59
CA TYR A 177 17.11 8.31 2.93
C TYR A 177 16.43 8.03 4.28
N LEU A 178 16.14 6.76 4.60
CA LEU A 178 15.55 6.40 5.88
C LEU A 178 16.53 6.65 7.05
N ILE A 179 17.83 6.37 6.85
CA ILE A 179 18.88 6.73 7.83
C ILE A 179 18.87 8.24 8.05
N GLU A 180 18.93 9.03 6.98
CA GLU A 180 18.89 10.50 7.07
C GLU A 180 17.63 10.99 7.78
N LEU A 181 16.47 10.41 7.46
CA LEU A 181 15.20 10.73 8.09
C LEU A 181 15.24 10.49 9.61
N PHE A 182 15.83 9.38 10.05
CA PHE A 182 15.97 9.06 11.48
C PHE A 182 17.08 9.84 12.18
N MET A 183 17.93 10.56 11.45
CA MET A 183 18.91 11.48 12.04
C MET A 183 18.35 12.89 12.23
N ARG A 184 17.16 13.19 11.69
CA ARG A 184 16.51 14.50 11.87
C ARG A 184 15.98 14.64 13.29
N LYS A 185 16.11 15.85 13.84
CA LYS A 185 15.54 16.22 15.14
C LYS A 185 14.03 16.46 15.06
N GLU A 186 13.56 16.89 13.89
CA GLU A 186 12.16 17.28 13.66
C GLU A 186 11.45 16.28 12.74
N PRO A 187 10.15 16.02 12.97
CA PRO A 187 9.37 15.15 12.12
C PRO A 187 9.20 15.71 10.71
N PRO A 188 9.01 14.85 9.69
CA PRO A 188 8.60 15.28 8.35
C PRO A 188 7.33 16.12 8.36
N GLU A 189 7.19 16.97 7.34
CA GLU A 189 5.96 17.73 7.11
C GLU A 189 4.73 16.81 7.02
N LEU A 190 3.67 17.20 7.72
CA LEU A 190 2.39 16.51 7.68
C LEU A 190 1.79 16.60 6.28
N HIS A 191 1.52 15.45 5.67
CA HIS A 191 0.78 15.37 4.41
C HIS A 191 -0.18 14.18 4.44
N LEU A 192 -1.49 14.46 4.52
CA LEU A 192 -2.50 13.42 4.38
C LEU A 192 -2.51 12.91 2.93
N ASN A 193 -2.37 11.60 2.78
CA ASN A 193 -2.26 10.93 1.49
C ASN A 193 -3.22 9.72 1.39
N SER A 194 -3.18 8.97 0.28
CA SER A 194 -4.07 7.82 0.08
C SER A 194 -3.86 6.68 1.09
N HIS A 195 -2.64 6.55 1.64
CA HIS A 195 -2.34 5.55 2.66
C HIS A 195 -3.05 5.84 4.00
N CYS A 196 -3.43 7.11 4.25
CA CYS A 196 -4.06 7.50 5.51
C CYS A 196 -5.34 6.71 5.82
N GLN A 197 -6.07 6.20 4.83
CA GLN A 197 -7.32 5.43 5.03
C GLN A 197 -7.15 4.21 5.96
N TYR A 198 -5.97 3.61 5.97
CA TYR A 198 -5.63 2.44 6.77
C TYR A 198 -4.29 2.63 7.50
N CYS A 199 -3.95 3.88 7.81
CA CYS A 199 -2.78 4.18 8.64
C CYS A 199 -3.20 4.17 10.12
N CYS A 200 -2.42 3.52 10.99
CA CYS A 200 -2.63 3.53 12.43
C CYS A 200 -2.46 4.92 13.08
N PHE A 201 -1.89 5.89 12.37
CA PHE A 201 -1.76 7.29 12.81
C PHE A 201 -2.77 8.23 12.16
N GLN A 202 -3.80 7.69 11.48
CA GLN A 202 -4.77 8.49 10.72
C GLN A 202 -5.44 9.54 11.61
N GLU A 203 -5.94 9.15 12.78
CA GLU A 203 -6.69 10.04 13.66
C GLU A 203 -5.81 11.18 14.16
N ARG A 204 -4.61 10.86 14.69
CA ARG A 204 -3.59 11.84 15.10
C ARG A 204 -3.27 12.83 13.98
N CYS A 205 -2.93 12.33 12.79
CA CYS A 205 -2.56 13.15 11.65
C CYS A 205 -3.74 14.00 11.15
N PHE A 206 -4.94 13.45 11.15
CA PHE A 206 -6.15 14.15 10.73
C PHE A 206 -6.51 15.28 11.70
N ASN A 207 -6.42 15.04 13.00
CA ASN A 207 -6.68 16.05 14.02
C ASN A 207 -5.65 17.19 13.96
N LEU A 208 -4.36 16.89 13.74
CA LEU A 208 -3.33 17.92 13.51
C LEU A 208 -3.61 18.72 12.24
N ALA A 209 -3.97 18.06 11.14
CA ALA A 209 -4.31 18.73 9.89
C ALA A 209 -5.55 19.61 10.05
N LYS A 210 -6.57 19.14 10.77
CA LYS A 210 -7.80 19.88 11.06
C LYS A 210 -7.54 21.10 11.94
N GLY A 211 -6.77 20.93 13.02
CA GLY A 211 -6.42 22.02 13.95
C GLY A 211 -5.60 23.14 13.30
N SER A 212 -4.75 22.80 12.32
CA SER A 212 -3.95 23.78 11.55
C SER A 212 -4.62 24.27 10.27
N ASP A 213 -5.87 23.84 9.98
CA ASP A 213 -6.57 24.10 8.71
C ASP A 213 -5.70 23.76 7.47
N HIS A 214 -4.96 22.66 7.56
CA HIS A 214 -3.89 22.32 6.61
C HIS A 214 -4.44 21.96 5.23
N LEU A 215 -3.74 22.41 4.18
CA LEU A 215 -4.13 22.18 2.79
C LEU A 215 -4.33 20.70 2.43
N SER A 216 -3.62 19.77 3.08
CA SER A 216 -3.76 18.33 2.82
C SER A 216 -5.13 17.73 3.17
N LEU A 217 -5.99 18.46 3.89
CA LEU A 217 -7.40 18.07 4.07
C LEU A 217 -8.14 17.97 2.72
N LEU A 218 -7.67 18.68 1.70
CA LEU A 218 -8.22 18.63 0.35
C LEU A 218 -7.75 17.36 -0.35
N SER A 219 -8.58 16.32 -0.31
CA SER A 219 -8.23 15.06 -0.98
C SER A 219 -7.84 15.27 -2.45
N GLY A 220 -6.75 14.63 -2.87
CA GLY A 220 -6.16 14.76 -4.20
C GLY A 220 -5.14 15.91 -4.35
N ILE A 221 -4.91 16.73 -3.32
CA ILE A 221 -3.85 17.75 -3.38
C ILE A 221 -2.46 17.10 -3.19
N SER A 222 -1.57 17.30 -4.16
CA SER A 222 -0.20 16.79 -4.07
C SER A 222 0.67 17.69 -3.18
N SER A 223 1.72 17.13 -2.56
CA SER A 223 2.69 17.92 -1.77
C SER A 223 3.38 18.99 -2.63
N LYS A 224 3.54 18.76 -3.95
CA LYS A 224 4.05 19.76 -4.90
C LYS A 224 3.09 20.95 -5.03
N GLU A 225 1.79 20.69 -5.08
CA GLU A 225 0.76 21.73 -5.15
C GLU A 225 0.68 22.51 -3.84
N ILE A 226 0.77 21.85 -2.69
CA ILE A 226 0.87 22.51 -1.38
C ILE A 226 2.07 23.46 -1.36
N ARG A 227 3.27 22.98 -1.74
CA ARG A 227 4.47 23.85 -1.82
C ARG A 227 4.27 25.04 -2.78
N ARG A 228 3.55 24.86 -3.88
CA ARG A 228 3.22 25.94 -4.82
C ARG A 228 2.28 26.98 -4.20
N LEU A 229 1.32 26.55 -3.39
CA LEU A 229 0.42 27.43 -2.65
C LEU A 229 1.15 28.17 -1.52
N ASN A 230 1.99 27.47 -0.76
CA ASN A 230 2.80 28.07 0.31
C ASN A 230 3.71 29.18 -0.24
N LYS A 231 4.34 28.98 -1.40
CA LYS A 231 5.14 30.03 -2.09
C LYS A 231 4.33 31.27 -2.49
N ARG A 232 3.01 31.17 -2.56
CA ARG A 232 2.08 32.28 -2.86
C ARG A 232 1.42 32.85 -1.59
N GLY A 233 1.88 32.46 -0.41
CA GLY A 233 1.33 32.89 0.87
C GLY A 233 0.00 32.22 1.25
N ILE A 234 -0.35 31.10 0.61
CA ILE A 234 -1.56 30.33 0.91
C ILE A 234 -1.15 29.07 1.66
N PHE A 235 -1.43 29.02 2.94
CA PHE A 235 -1.04 27.95 3.86
C PHE A 235 -2.22 27.12 4.37
N THR A 236 -3.44 27.67 4.32
CA THR A 236 -4.65 27.04 4.87
C THR A 236 -5.74 26.80 3.84
N VAL A 237 -6.64 25.85 4.13
CA VAL A 237 -7.84 25.61 3.32
C VAL A 237 -8.72 26.85 3.26
N THR A 238 -8.87 27.55 4.38
CA THR A 238 -9.62 28.80 4.46
C THR A 238 -9.07 29.86 3.52
N GLN A 239 -7.76 30.13 3.56
CA GLN A 239 -7.12 31.08 2.64
C GLN A 239 -7.33 30.65 1.18
N TYR A 240 -7.16 29.36 0.90
CA TYR A 240 -7.29 28.84 -0.46
C TYR A 240 -8.73 28.93 -1.00
N SER A 241 -9.73 28.83 -0.12
CA SER A 241 -11.13 28.96 -0.50
C SER A 241 -11.47 30.33 -1.10
N TYR A 242 -10.82 31.41 -0.64
CA TYR A 242 -11.01 32.77 -1.15
C TYR A 242 -10.38 33.00 -2.53
N VAL A 243 -9.52 32.08 -2.98
CA VAL A 243 -8.93 32.14 -4.33
C VAL A 243 -9.93 31.69 -5.39
N TYR A 244 -10.96 30.92 -5.01
CA TYR A 244 -11.96 30.47 -5.97
C TYR A 244 -12.77 31.66 -6.51
N ARG A 245 -12.86 31.74 -7.84
CA ARG A 245 -13.71 32.68 -8.55
C ARG A 245 -14.51 31.92 -9.59
N TYR A 246 -15.83 31.95 -9.46
CA TYR A 246 -16.70 31.39 -10.48
C TYR A 246 -16.49 32.12 -11.80
N ARG A 247 -16.34 31.37 -12.88
CA ARG A 247 -16.28 31.89 -14.25
C ARG A 247 -17.34 31.18 -15.06
N LYS A 248 -18.33 31.92 -15.54
CA LYS A 248 -19.36 31.40 -16.45
C LYS A 248 -18.64 30.91 -17.72
N ARG A 249 -18.79 29.63 -18.05
CA ARG A 249 -18.28 29.03 -19.30
C ARG A 249 -19.41 28.94 -20.30
N ASN A 250 -19.08 29.12 -21.59
CA ASN A 250 -19.97 28.75 -22.68
C ASN A 250 -20.02 27.21 -22.75
N SER A 251 -21.22 26.69 -23.03
CA SER A 251 -21.66 25.29 -22.84
C SER A 251 -20.82 24.23 -23.55
N ASP A 252 -19.98 24.62 -24.51
CA ASP A 252 -19.39 23.68 -25.47
C ASP A 252 -17.95 23.28 -25.09
N SER A 253 -17.42 23.78 -23.96
CA SER A 253 -16.10 23.37 -23.48
C SER A 253 -16.16 21.97 -22.84
N ILE A 254 -15.71 20.96 -23.58
CA ILE A 254 -15.50 19.59 -23.11
C ILE A 254 -14.57 19.61 -21.89
N GLY A 255 -15.11 19.20 -20.73
CA GLY A 255 -14.35 18.92 -19.51
C GLY A 255 -14.50 19.97 -18.39
N ILE A 256 -15.23 19.59 -17.34
CA ILE A 256 -15.18 20.28 -16.04
C ILE A 256 -13.79 20.03 -15.46
N LYS A 257 -12.94 21.06 -15.47
CA LYS A 257 -11.64 20.98 -14.81
C LYS A 257 -11.88 20.97 -13.30
N TYR A 258 -11.50 19.89 -12.63
CA TYR A 258 -11.54 19.79 -11.17
C TYR A 258 -10.84 21.01 -10.54
N SER A 259 -11.57 21.74 -9.69
CA SER A 259 -11.08 22.93 -9.02
C SER A 259 -10.82 22.63 -7.56
N THR A 260 -9.56 22.52 -7.19
CA THR A 260 -9.11 22.32 -5.80
C THR A 260 -9.51 23.50 -4.90
N SER A 261 -9.54 24.73 -5.42
CA SER A 261 -10.02 25.89 -4.66
C SER A 261 -11.54 25.89 -4.45
N LEU A 262 -12.32 25.30 -5.37
CA LEU A 262 -13.75 25.05 -5.14
C LEU A 262 -13.97 24.02 -4.03
N LYS A 263 -13.14 22.97 -3.99
CA LYS A 263 -13.18 22.00 -2.89
C LYS A 263 -12.83 22.65 -1.55
N ALA A 264 -11.87 23.57 -1.54
CA ALA A 264 -11.57 24.37 -0.35
C ALA A 264 -12.77 25.22 0.10
N LEU A 265 -13.48 25.83 -0.84
CA LEU A 265 -14.73 26.52 -0.56
C LEU A 265 -15.81 25.59 -0.01
N ALA A 266 -15.98 24.39 -0.59
CA ALA A 266 -16.88 23.35 -0.10
C ALA A 266 -16.59 22.95 1.34
N CYS A 267 -15.32 22.70 1.67
CA CYS A 267 -14.87 22.38 3.02
C CYS A 267 -15.19 23.51 4.01
N ARG A 268 -14.90 24.77 3.64
CA ARG A 268 -15.13 25.93 4.50
C ARG A 268 -16.62 26.18 4.75
N THR A 269 -17.46 26.11 3.71
CA THR A 269 -18.88 26.44 3.82
C THR A 269 -19.76 25.25 4.19
N GLN A 270 -19.18 24.05 4.25
CA GLN A 270 -19.89 22.78 4.49
C GLN A 270 -21.03 22.57 3.49
N LYS A 271 -20.78 22.91 2.21
CA LYS A 271 -21.76 22.79 1.13
C LYS A 271 -21.21 21.99 -0.03
N THR A 272 -22.08 21.22 -0.65
CA THR A 272 -21.82 20.59 -1.95
C THR A 272 -22.04 21.61 -3.06
N TYR A 273 -20.98 21.94 -3.80
CA TYR A 273 -21.07 22.81 -4.97
C TYR A 273 -21.17 21.99 -6.24
N ILE A 274 -22.26 22.19 -6.98
CA ILE A 274 -22.48 21.58 -8.29
C ILE A 274 -22.02 22.60 -9.34
N VAL A 275 -20.91 22.30 -10.03
CA VAL A 275 -20.35 23.18 -11.08
C VAL A 275 -21.23 23.16 -12.33
N ASP A 276 -21.70 21.97 -12.69
CA ASP A 276 -22.61 21.75 -13.79
C ASP A 276 -23.62 20.68 -13.38
N LYS A 277 -24.90 20.94 -13.61
CA LYS A 277 -25.96 20.00 -13.23
C LYS A 277 -26.00 18.93 -14.32
N PRO A 278 -25.66 17.66 -14.02
CA PRO A 278 -25.72 16.62 -15.02
C PRO A 278 -27.15 16.53 -15.56
N LYS A 279 -27.28 16.57 -16.89
CA LYS A 279 -28.55 16.26 -17.55
C LYS A 279 -28.74 14.76 -17.50
N LEU A 280 -29.51 14.29 -16.52
CA LEU A 280 -29.90 12.90 -16.46
C LEU A 280 -30.94 12.64 -17.56
N PRO A 281 -30.84 11.53 -18.31
CA PRO A 281 -31.84 11.19 -19.31
C PRO A 281 -33.18 10.94 -18.62
N ASN A 282 -34.23 11.63 -19.09
CA ASN A 282 -35.60 11.35 -18.66
C ASN A 282 -36.13 10.18 -19.51
N LYS A 283 -36.23 9.01 -18.92
CA LYS A 283 -36.67 7.76 -19.56
C LYS A 283 -37.72 7.11 -18.67
N HIS A 284 -38.72 6.48 -19.29
CA HIS A 284 -39.79 5.75 -18.60
C HIS A 284 -39.28 4.61 -17.70
N VAL A 285 -38.08 4.09 -17.98
CA VAL A 285 -37.40 3.09 -17.15
C VAL A 285 -36.04 3.63 -16.75
N GLN A 286 -35.79 3.64 -15.45
CA GLN A 286 -34.52 4.07 -14.85
C GLN A 286 -33.97 2.93 -14.01
N ILE A 287 -32.72 2.58 -14.25
CA ILE A 287 -32.03 1.51 -13.52
C ILE A 287 -30.88 2.14 -12.75
N TYR A 288 -30.89 1.92 -11.44
CA TYR A 288 -29.83 2.32 -10.52
C TYR A 288 -29.21 1.05 -9.97
N PHE A 289 -27.89 0.96 -9.95
CA PHE A 289 -27.21 -0.19 -9.38
C PHE A 289 -25.99 0.21 -8.57
N ASP A 290 -25.63 -0.64 -7.64
CA ASP A 290 -24.41 -0.56 -6.85
C ASP A 290 -23.76 -1.94 -6.77
N VAL A 291 -22.44 -1.99 -6.59
CA VAL A 291 -21.67 -3.23 -6.63
C VAL A 291 -20.70 -3.29 -5.46
N GLU A 292 -20.82 -4.36 -4.68
CA GLU A 292 -19.93 -4.64 -3.57
C GLU A 292 -18.84 -5.65 -3.96
N SER A 293 -17.64 -5.47 -3.41
CA SER A 293 -16.49 -6.31 -3.73
C SER A 293 -15.58 -6.55 -2.53
N VAL A 294 -14.78 -7.60 -2.63
CA VAL A 294 -13.62 -7.87 -1.76
C VAL A 294 -12.36 -7.64 -2.59
N PRO A 295 -11.76 -6.43 -2.56
CA PRO A 295 -10.63 -6.07 -3.41
C PRO A 295 -9.42 -7.00 -3.26
N GLU A 296 -9.23 -7.57 -2.07
CA GLU A 296 -8.12 -8.46 -1.73
C GLU A 296 -8.22 -9.81 -2.45
N ARG A 297 -9.43 -10.21 -2.83
CA ARG A 297 -9.71 -11.43 -3.61
C ARG A 297 -9.97 -11.14 -5.09
N ASN A 298 -10.15 -9.87 -5.44
CA ASN A 298 -10.65 -9.42 -6.74
C ASN A 298 -11.97 -10.14 -7.07
N PHE A 299 -12.91 -10.07 -6.13
CA PHE A 299 -14.18 -10.80 -6.15
C PHE A 299 -15.33 -9.81 -5.93
N PHE A 300 -16.29 -9.78 -6.85
CA PHE A 300 -17.53 -8.99 -6.71
C PHE A 300 -18.64 -9.93 -6.24
N TYR A 301 -19.21 -9.66 -5.07
CA TYR A 301 -20.11 -10.63 -4.40
C TYR A 301 -21.57 -10.20 -4.38
N LEU A 302 -21.86 -8.92 -4.66
CA LEU A 302 -23.23 -8.43 -4.69
C LEU A 302 -23.38 -7.32 -5.74
N ILE A 303 -24.37 -7.48 -6.61
CA ILE A 303 -24.92 -6.40 -7.43
C ILE A 303 -26.33 -6.10 -6.92
N GLY A 304 -26.52 -4.92 -6.35
CA GLY A 304 -27.84 -4.42 -5.94
C GLY A 304 -28.41 -3.54 -7.05
N THR A 305 -29.64 -3.79 -7.48
CA THR A 305 -30.28 -3.05 -8.57
C THR A 305 -31.68 -2.59 -8.18
N VAL A 306 -32.03 -1.36 -8.54
CA VAL A 306 -33.38 -0.81 -8.40
C VAL A 306 -33.85 -0.35 -9.77
N VAL A 307 -34.95 -0.94 -10.23
CA VAL A 307 -35.64 -0.58 -11.46
C VAL A 307 -36.84 0.28 -11.08
N VAL A 308 -36.87 1.50 -11.61
CA VAL A 308 -37.95 2.46 -11.42
C VAL A 308 -38.65 2.66 -12.76
N THR A 309 -39.96 2.44 -12.77
CA THR A 309 -40.86 2.78 -13.87
C THR A 309 -41.86 3.85 -13.42
N ASP A 310 -42.70 4.34 -14.33
CA ASP A 310 -43.75 5.31 -14.00
C ASP A 310 -44.77 4.76 -12.97
N GLU A 311 -44.94 3.43 -12.91
CA GLU A 311 -45.98 2.76 -12.11
C GLU A 311 -45.42 1.98 -10.92
N SER A 312 -44.13 1.63 -10.95
CA SER A 312 -43.57 0.66 -9.99
C SER A 312 -42.11 0.90 -9.67
N LYS A 313 -41.70 0.39 -8.51
CA LYS A 313 -40.31 0.32 -8.08
C LYS A 313 -40.02 -1.11 -7.65
N ALA A 314 -39.09 -1.77 -8.33
CA ALA A 314 -38.65 -3.12 -8.02
C ALA A 314 -37.17 -3.12 -7.64
N SER A 315 -36.81 -3.93 -6.64
CA SER A 315 -35.43 -4.11 -6.19
C SER A 315 -34.99 -5.55 -6.44
N TYR A 316 -33.77 -5.72 -6.94
CA TYR A 316 -33.12 -6.99 -7.23
C TYR A 316 -31.76 -7.04 -6.55
N SER A 317 -31.39 -8.22 -6.06
CA SER A 317 -30.07 -8.47 -5.48
C SER A 317 -29.49 -9.73 -6.08
N PHE A 318 -28.31 -9.61 -6.69
CA PHE A 318 -27.59 -10.73 -7.29
C PHE A 318 -26.39 -11.05 -6.41
N TRP A 319 -26.50 -12.11 -5.61
CA TRP A 319 -25.50 -12.51 -4.62
C TRP A 319 -24.66 -13.70 -5.12
N ALA A 320 -23.34 -13.61 -4.95
CA ALA A 320 -22.39 -14.69 -5.23
C ALA A 320 -21.77 -15.17 -3.92
N ASP A 321 -21.98 -16.45 -3.59
CA ASP A 321 -21.39 -17.06 -2.39
C ASP A 321 -19.91 -17.39 -2.57
N SER A 322 -19.47 -17.56 -3.83
CA SER A 322 -18.08 -17.86 -4.17
C SER A 322 -17.62 -17.17 -5.46
N GLU A 323 -16.30 -17.16 -5.70
CA GLU A 323 -15.70 -16.65 -6.95
C GLU A 323 -16.23 -17.37 -8.21
N HIS A 324 -16.72 -18.60 -8.09
CA HIS A 324 -17.30 -19.34 -9.22
C HIS A 324 -18.69 -18.82 -9.60
N ASP A 325 -19.41 -18.23 -8.65
CA ASP A 325 -20.77 -17.70 -8.84
C ASP A 325 -20.76 -16.28 -9.41
N GLU A 326 -19.60 -15.60 -9.36
CA GLU A 326 -19.43 -14.22 -9.83
C GLU A 326 -19.90 -14.06 -11.29
N TYR A 327 -19.48 -14.96 -12.17
CA TYR A 327 -19.92 -14.93 -13.57
C TYR A 327 -21.44 -15.06 -13.72
N SER A 328 -22.07 -15.89 -12.88
CA SER A 328 -23.51 -16.14 -12.92
C SER A 328 -24.32 -14.93 -12.46
N ILE A 329 -23.83 -14.16 -11.48
CA ILE A 329 -24.54 -12.93 -11.07
C ILE A 329 -24.47 -11.85 -12.13
N PHE A 330 -23.35 -11.70 -12.83
CA PHE A 330 -23.20 -10.75 -13.94
C PHE A 330 -24.03 -11.14 -15.17
N LEU A 331 -24.30 -12.43 -15.39
CA LEU A 331 -25.19 -12.87 -16.46
C LEU A 331 -26.68 -12.63 -16.15
N LYS A 332 -27.04 -12.65 -14.87
CA LYS A 332 -28.43 -12.40 -14.41
C LYS A 332 -28.75 -10.90 -14.34
N PHE A 333 -27.75 -10.09 -14.04
CA PHE A 333 -27.81 -8.63 -14.03
C PHE A 333 -27.95 -8.07 -15.44
#